data_AF-A0A1M6JNV2-F1
#
_entry.id   AF-A0A1M6JNV2-F1
#
_cell.length_a   1.000
_cell.length_b   1.000
_cell.length_c   1.000
_cell.angle_alpha   90.00
_cell.angle_beta   90.00
_cell.angle_gamma   90.00
#
_symmetry.space_group_name_H-M   'P 1'
#
loop_
_entity.id
_entity.type
_entity.pdbx_description
1 polymer ?
#
loop_
_entity_poly.entity_id
_entity_poly.type
_entity_poly.pdbx_seq_one_letter_code
_entity_poly.pdbx_strand_id
1 'polypeptide(L)'
;MIRNLLFITVYVGLLASTMSCTWDQMTPTIDCSLSPVVVELLETQGTGCGAANGGFTLAATGGESPYSFDSGVGTNVDGVFANVQAGVYAVEVTDVNDCTAELNVIVPNLGGVNLDEVKTNDAGCGSSNGSIEIVASGGEEPYAYTLDNGSAQADHVFSGLEKGMHTVVVADQLGCEISQSIEILSGVSYNSTIRGIIENSCAISGCHNGSVFPDFRSFETIQARASSIKSRTANGSMPKGYTLSQTQIDQIACWVDDGALDN
;
A
#
# COMPACT_ATOMS: atom_id res chain seq x y z
N MET A 1 45.92 -15.56 21.63
CA MET A 1 47.17 -15.50 20.83
C MET A 1 47.96 -14.31 21.36
N ILE A 2 48.87 -14.54 22.30
CA ILE A 2 49.69 -13.49 22.93
C ILE A 2 50.83 -13.22 21.95
N ARG A 3 50.79 -12.07 21.26
CA ARG A 3 51.80 -11.74 20.26
C ARG A 3 52.88 -10.89 20.93
N ASN A 4 54.05 -11.51 21.09
CA ASN A 4 55.28 -10.94 21.62
C ASN A 4 55.57 -9.55 21.04
N LEU A 5 55.46 -8.52 21.88
CA LEU A 5 56.04 -7.20 21.62
C LEU A 5 57.55 -7.31 21.87
N LEU A 6 58.32 -7.35 20.78
CA LEU A 6 59.78 -7.37 20.83
C LEU A 6 60.27 -5.97 21.24
N PHE A 7 60.57 -5.77 22.52
CA PHE A 7 61.23 -4.57 22.99
C PHE A 7 62.69 -4.59 22.50
N ILE A 8 62.98 -3.89 21.41
CA ILE A 8 64.35 -3.66 20.96
C ILE A 8 64.94 -2.54 21.83
N THR A 9 65.64 -2.93 22.90
CA THR A 9 66.44 -2.01 23.71
C THR A 9 67.75 -1.73 22.96
N VAL A 10 67.85 -0.57 22.31
CA VAL A 10 69.11 -0.09 21.72
C VAL A 10 69.97 0.53 22.82
N TYR A 11 71.00 -0.19 23.28
CA TYR A 11 72.04 0.37 24.14
C TYR A 11 73.07 1.10 23.29
N VAL A 12 73.02 2.44 23.24
CA VAL A 12 74.16 3.26 22.79
C VAL A 12 74.92 3.71 24.03
N GLY A 13 76.05 3.05 24.30
CA GLY A 13 77.00 3.48 25.33
C GLY A 13 77.97 4.51 24.77
N LEU A 14 78.05 5.70 25.39
CA LEU A 14 79.22 6.56 25.28
C LEU A 14 79.45 7.38 26.54
N LEU A 15 80.74 7.66 26.75
CA LEU A 15 81.44 7.95 27.99
C LEU A 15 80.97 9.24 28.71
N ALA A 16 81.05 9.18 30.04
CA ALA A 16 80.60 10.19 30.98
C ALA A 16 81.17 11.59 30.73
N SER A 17 80.26 12.57 30.64
CA SER A 17 80.45 13.93 31.12
C SER A 17 79.11 14.41 31.69
N THR A 18 79.15 15.24 32.74
CA THR A 18 78.04 15.53 33.67
C THR A 18 76.88 16.34 33.08
N MET A 19 76.20 15.80 32.08
CA MET A 19 74.87 16.24 31.70
C MET A 19 73.88 15.17 32.15
N SER A 20 73.07 15.53 33.14
CA SER A 20 71.87 14.79 33.50
C SER A 20 70.94 14.75 32.28
N CYS A 21 71.10 13.73 31.45
CA CYS A 21 70.08 13.35 30.47
C CYS A 21 68.89 12.82 31.25
N THR A 22 67.93 13.69 31.56
CA THR A 22 66.59 13.26 31.90
C THR A 22 66.05 12.57 30.65
N TRP A 23 65.84 11.26 30.73
CA TRP A 23 65.09 10.50 29.75
C TRP A 23 63.65 10.99 29.82
N ASP A 24 63.37 12.09 29.12
CA ASP A 24 62.01 12.53 28.90
C ASP A 24 61.33 11.37 28.17
N GLN A 25 60.43 10.69 28.88
CA GLN A 25 59.72 9.55 28.33
C GLN A 25 58.85 10.13 27.21
N MET A 26 59.26 9.96 25.95
CA MET A 26 58.37 10.16 24.82
C MET A 26 57.23 9.15 24.99
N THR A 27 56.15 9.57 25.64
CA THR A 27 54.90 8.85 25.63
C THR A 27 54.44 8.77 24.18
N PRO A 28 54.22 7.57 23.63
CA PRO A 28 53.68 7.46 22.28
C PRO A 28 52.35 8.21 22.24
N THR A 29 52.30 9.31 21.51
CA THR A 29 51.07 10.03 21.25
C THR A 29 50.34 9.30 20.14
N ILE A 30 49.07 8.94 20.38
CA ILE A 30 48.19 8.39 19.36
C ILE A 30 47.98 9.48 18.29
N ASP A 31 48.28 9.14 17.03
CA ASP A 31 48.08 10.03 15.88
C ASP A 31 47.07 9.40 14.92
N CYS A 32 45.82 9.84 15.04
CA CYS A 32 44.71 9.40 14.20
C CYS A 32 44.89 9.72 12.71
N SER A 33 45.84 10.61 12.35
CA SER A 33 46.08 10.97 10.95
C SER A 33 46.82 9.89 10.16
N LEU A 34 47.50 8.96 10.83
CA LEU A 34 48.26 7.89 10.18
C LEU A 34 47.37 6.76 9.64
N SER A 35 46.25 6.51 10.30
CA SER A 35 45.23 5.54 9.91
C SER A 35 43.86 6.09 10.28
N PRO A 36 43.31 7.04 9.50
CA PRO A 36 42.04 7.67 9.85
C PRO A 36 40.91 6.63 9.82
N VAL A 37 40.01 6.72 10.79
CA VAL A 37 38.76 5.97 10.77
C VAL A 37 37.91 6.48 9.62
N VAL A 38 37.34 5.57 8.84
CA VAL A 38 36.42 5.87 7.75
C VAL A 38 35.15 5.06 7.99
N VAL A 39 34.01 5.75 8.02
CA VAL A 39 32.70 5.13 8.12
C VAL A 39 31.98 5.22 6.77
N GLU A 40 31.31 4.15 6.38
CA GLU A 40 30.49 4.09 5.18
C GLU A 40 29.10 3.48 5.48
N LEU A 41 28.11 3.94 4.72
CA LEU A 41 26.77 3.38 4.74
C LEU A 41 26.70 2.19 3.79
N LEU A 42 26.36 1.01 4.32
CA LEU A 42 26.18 -0.20 3.52
C LEU A 42 24.75 -0.29 3.00
N GLU A 43 23.77 -0.18 3.90
CA GLU A 43 22.36 -0.36 3.60
C GLU A 43 21.51 0.63 4.41
N THR A 44 20.37 1.03 3.87
CA THR A 44 19.36 1.85 4.54
C THR A 44 17.98 1.36 4.15
N GLN A 45 17.07 1.35 5.11
CA GLN A 45 15.66 1.00 4.96
C GLN A 45 14.83 2.17 5.48
N GLY A 46 13.93 2.68 4.64
CA GLY A 46 13.01 3.74 5.03
C GLY A 46 11.98 3.28 6.06
N THR A 47 11.25 4.24 6.61
CA THR A 47 10.10 3.94 7.47
C THR A 47 8.79 4.09 6.72
N GLY A 48 7.82 3.26 7.08
CA GLY A 48 6.46 3.29 6.56
C GLY A 48 5.43 3.48 7.67
N CYS A 49 4.23 3.90 7.29
CA CYS A 49 3.04 3.98 8.15
C CYS A 49 3.23 4.78 9.46
N GLY A 50 4.19 5.70 9.49
CA GLY A 50 4.53 6.49 10.68
C GLY A 50 5.18 5.69 11.82
N ALA A 51 5.56 4.44 11.58
CA ALA A 51 6.19 3.56 12.56
C ALA A 51 7.72 3.72 12.57
N ALA A 52 8.36 3.22 13.63
CA ALA A 52 9.80 3.08 13.72
C ALA A 52 10.21 1.68 13.22
N ASN A 53 10.01 1.42 11.93
CA ASN A 53 10.29 0.14 11.27
C ASN A 53 11.45 0.22 10.26
N GLY A 54 12.15 1.35 10.20
CA GLY A 54 13.32 1.53 9.34
C GLY A 54 14.60 1.05 10.00
N GLY A 55 15.70 1.20 9.27
CA GLY A 55 17.00 0.75 9.73
C GLY A 55 18.13 1.23 8.83
N PHE A 56 19.36 1.07 9.31
CA PHE A 56 20.55 1.26 8.49
C PHE A 56 21.73 0.45 9.06
N THR A 57 22.63 0.08 8.15
CA THR A 57 23.82 -0.71 8.45
C THR A 57 25.06 0.04 7.99
N LEU A 58 26.06 0.10 8.86
CA LEU A 58 27.31 0.82 8.65
C LEU A 58 28.50 -0.14 8.66
N ALA A 59 29.57 0.26 7.99
CA ALA A 59 30.89 -0.34 8.15
C ALA A 59 31.92 0.73 8.51
N ALA A 60 32.93 0.31 9.27
CA ALA A 60 34.08 1.13 9.61
C ALA A 60 35.36 0.45 9.11
N THR A 61 36.26 1.25 8.55
CA THR A 61 37.59 0.84 8.09
C THR A 61 38.64 1.86 8.55
N GLY A 62 39.93 1.52 8.45
CA GLY A 62 41.00 2.34 9.03
C GLY A 62 41.04 2.26 10.56
N GLY A 63 41.77 3.15 11.23
CA GLY A 63 41.94 3.11 12.70
C GLY A 63 42.41 1.76 13.25
N GLU A 64 42.06 1.47 14.50
CA GLU A 64 42.29 0.18 15.16
C GLU A 64 41.01 -0.37 15.81
N SER A 65 40.59 -1.57 15.40
CA SER A 65 39.42 -2.25 15.97
C SER A 65 39.65 -2.64 17.45
N PRO A 66 38.61 -2.72 18.29
CA PRO A 66 37.19 -2.63 17.96
C PRO A 66 36.68 -1.20 17.71
N TYR A 67 35.58 -1.08 16.96
CA TYR A 67 34.86 0.17 16.75
C TYR A 67 33.59 0.23 17.60
N SER A 68 33.20 1.43 17.99
CA SER A 68 31.92 1.76 18.61
C SER A 68 31.17 2.73 17.70
N PHE A 69 29.92 2.41 17.35
CA PHE A 69 29.06 3.26 16.54
C PHE A 69 28.02 3.91 17.46
N ASP A 70 27.96 5.24 17.47
CA ASP A 70 26.94 6.03 18.16
C ASP A 70 26.08 6.77 17.14
N SER A 71 24.79 6.49 17.11
CA SER A 71 23.83 7.13 16.19
C SER A 71 23.11 8.35 16.79
N GLY A 72 23.43 8.71 18.04
CA GLY A 72 22.69 9.69 18.84
C GLY A 72 21.42 9.15 19.50
N VAL A 73 20.92 7.98 19.06
CA VAL A 73 19.80 7.27 19.71
C VAL A 73 20.24 6.01 20.45
N GLY A 74 21.47 5.56 20.23
CA GLY A 74 22.05 4.39 20.87
C GLY A 74 23.42 4.03 20.30
N THR A 75 24.11 3.15 21.00
CA THR A 75 25.46 2.69 20.65
C THR A 75 25.49 1.18 20.42
N ASN A 76 26.31 0.73 19.47
CA ASN A 76 26.59 -0.69 19.22
C ASN A 76 28.00 -0.90 18.65
N VAL A 77 28.36 -2.16 18.39
CA VAL A 77 29.68 -2.56 17.85
C VAL A 77 29.59 -3.27 16.49
N ASP A 78 28.38 -3.61 16.05
CA ASP A 78 28.10 -4.30 14.79
C ASP A 78 27.70 -3.33 13.66
N GLY A 79 27.44 -2.06 13.98
CA GLY A 79 27.04 -1.04 13.02
C GLY A 79 25.59 -1.19 12.54
N VAL A 80 24.76 -1.97 13.23
CA VAL A 80 23.37 -2.28 12.80
C VAL A 80 22.37 -1.53 13.68
N PHE A 81 21.60 -0.64 13.07
CA PHE A 81 20.52 0.10 13.73
C PHE A 81 19.19 -0.30 13.11
N ALA A 82 18.32 -0.94 13.88
CA ALA A 82 17.00 -1.39 13.46
C ALA A 82 15.89 -0.75 14.31
N ASN A 83 14.67 -0.72 13.77
CA ASN A 83 13.49 -0.13 14.40
C ASN A 83 13.67 1.36 14.71
N VAL A 84 14.26 2.10 13.78
CA VAL A 84 14.45 3.55 13.88
C VAL A 84 13.36 4.29 13.10
N GLN A 85 13.09 5.53 13.49
CA GLN A 85 12.11 6.38 12.82
C GLN A 85 12.75 7.11 11.61
N ALA A 86 11.95 7.63 10.69
CA ALA A 86 12.50 8.49 9.63
C ALA A 86 13.13 9.74 10.24
N GLY A 87 14.31 10.10 9.72
CA GLY A 87 15.10 11.18 10.27
C GLY A 87 16.52 11.22 9.72
N VAL A 88 17.29 12.17 10.24
CA VAL A 88 18.71 12.30 9.98
C VAL A 88 19.46 11.89 11.24
N TYR A 89 20.36 10.93 11.12
CA TYR A 89 21.20 10.40 12.19
C TYR A 89 22.63 10.87 11.98
N ALA A 90 23.12 11.69 12.91
CA ALA A 90 24.52 12.08 12.96
C ALA A 90 25.29 10.98 13.69
N VAL A 91 25.90 10.08 12.92
CA VAL A 91 26.62 8.94 13.46
C VAL A 91 28.06 9.31 13.73
N GLU A 92 28.54 9.03 14.95
CA GLU A 92 29.94 9.07 15.33
C GLU A 92 30.46 7.63 15.47
N VAL A 93 31.60 7.34 14.84
CA VAL A 93 32.29 6.05 14.97
C VAL A 93 33.63 6.30 15.64
N THR A 94 33.87 5.58 16.73
CA THR A 94 35.08 5.71 17.56
C THR A 94 35.84 4.39 17.57
N ASP A 95 37.15 4.43 17.31
CA ASP A 95 38.02 3.26 17.42
C ASP A 95 38.58 3.06 18.84
N VAL A 96 39.39 2.03 19.06
CA VAL A 96 39.95 1.73 20.40
C VAL A 96 40.94 2.77 20.91
N ASN A 97 41.47 3.60 20.01
CA ASN A 97 42.45 4.65 20.27
C ASN A 97 41.80 6.04 20.39
N ASP A 98 40.47 6.10 20.53
CA ASP A 98 39.66 7.31 20.60
C ASP A 98 39.71 8.18 19.32
N CYS A 99 40.06 7.60 18.17
CA CYS A 99 39.97 8.25 16.88
C CYS A 99 38.53 8.19 16.36
N THR A 100 37.98 9.33 15.94
CA THR A 100 36.57 9.43 15.53
C THR A 100 36.39 9.74 14.05
N ALA A 101 35.25 9.31 13.50
CA ALA A 101 34.74 9.69 12.20
C ALA A 101 33.23 9.94 12.27
N GLU A 102 32.73 10.89 11.49
CA GLU A 102 31.31 11.25 11.45
C GLU A 102 30.67 10.93 10.10
N LEU A 103 29.42 10.47 10.12
CA LEU A 103 28.59 10.29 8.93
C LEU A 103 27.13 10.65 9.22
N ASN A 104 26.53 11.46 8.35
CA ASN A 104 25.10 11.71 8.40
C ASN A 104 24.36 10.64 7.57
N VAL A 105 23.51 9.87 8.23
CA VAL A 105 22.63 8.87 7.59
C VAL A 105 21.22 9.43 7.52
N ILE A 106 20.56 9.29 6.37
CA ILE A 106 19.17 9.69 6.19
C ILE A 106 18.32 8.42 6.10
N VAL A 107 17.36 8.29 7.01
CA VAL A 107 16.30 7.27 6.96
C VAL A 107 15.05 7.93 6.37
N PRO A 108 14.68 7.62 5.12
CA PRO A 108 13.56 8.28 4.46
C PRO A 108 12.21 7.84 5.03
N ASN A 109 11.21 8.72 4.99
CA ASN A 109 9.82 8.36 5.24
C ASN A 109 9.16 8.00 3.91
N LEU A 110 8.80 6.72 3.72
CA LEU A 110 8.12 6.22 2.52
C LEU A 110 6.60 6.43 2.57
N GLY A 111 6.06 6.88 3.69
CA GLY A 111 4.63 7.09 3.88
C GLY A 111 3.89 5.76 4.01
N GLY A 112 2.66 5.70 3.50
CA GLY A 112 1.88 4.48 3.41
C GLY A 112 1.37 4.25 2.00
N VAL A 113 0.72 3.11 1.79
CA VAL A 113 0.07 2.76 0.53
C VAL A 113 -1.12 3.68 0.27
N ASN A 114 -1.25 4.12 -0.97
CA ASN A 114 -2.40 4.84 -1.48
C ASN A 114 -3.08 4.01 -2.59
N LEU A 115 -4.40 4.15 -2.71
CA LEU A 115 -5.17 3.65 -3.83
C LEU A 115 -5.39 4.80 -4.81
N ASP A 116 -4.67 4.77 -5.92
CA ASP A 116 -4.72 5.85 -6.93
C ASP A 116 -5.95 5.70 -7.84
N GLU A 117 -6.25 4.46 -8.23
CA GLU A 117 -7.38 4.14 -9.09
C GLU A 117 -7.99 2.79 -8.71
N VAL A 118 -9.32 2.72 -8.73
CA VAL A 118 -10.09 1.49 -8.59
C VAL A 118 -11.07 1.44 -9.74
N LYS A 119 -10.84 0.51 -10.68
CA LYS A 119 -11.74 0.26 -11.80
C LYS A 119 -12.61 -0.93 -11.48
N THR A 120 -13.90 -0.79 -11.73
CA THR A 120 -14.86 -1.88 -11.57
C THR A 120 -15.49 -2.25 -12.91
N ASN A 121 -15.81 -3.53 -13.05
CA ASN A 121 -16.73 -4.02 -14.05
C ASN A 121 -17.89 -4.69 -13.32
N ASP A 122 -19.10 -4.22 -13.59
CA ASP A 122 -20.30 -4.71 -12.95
C ASP A 122 -20.60 -6.15 -13.36
N ALA A 123 -21.14 -6.92 -12.43
CA ALA A 123 -21.51 -8.30 -12.70
C ALA A 123 -22.81 -8.35 -13.52
N GLY A 124 -22.83 -9.16 -14.57
CA GLY A 124 -24.06 -9.48 -15.30
C GLY A 124 -25.10 -10.11 -14.38
N CYS A 125 -26.36 -10.07 -14.80
CA CYS A 125 -27.45 -10.54 -13.99
C CYS A 125 -27.34 -12.04 -13.69
N GLY A 126 -27.39 -12.37 -12.39
CA GLY A 126 -27.18 -13.75 -11.92
C GLY A 126 -25.82 -14.35 -12.25
N SER A 127 -24.88 -13.55 -12.74
CA SER A 127 -23.54 -13.98 -13.16
C SER A 127 -22.50 -13.49 -12.16
N SER A 128 -21.42 -14.24 -12.05
CA SER A 128 -20.24 -13.90 -11.26
C SER A 128 -19.10 -13.50 -12.20
N ASN A 129 -19.32 -12.50 -13.04
CA ASN A 129 -18.35 -12.04 -14.05
C ASN A 129 -17.89 -10.60 -13.83
N GLY A 130 -18.21 -9.99 -12.69
CA GLY A 130 -17.68 -8.69 -12.30
C GLY A 130 -16.18 -8.75 -12.02
N SER A 131 -15.54 -7.59 -12.01
CA SER A 131 -14.11 -7.47 -11.70
C SER A 131 -13.76 -6.18 -11.00
N ILE A 132 -12.67 -6.20 -10.22
CA ILE A 132 -12.04 -5.04 -9.60
C ILE A 132 -10.57 -5.03 -10.03
N GLU A 133 -10.09 -3.93 -10.59
CA GLU A 133 -8.69 -3.67 -10.90
C GLU A 133 -8.21 -2.48 -10.07
N ILE A 134 -7.05 -2.62 -9.41
CA ILE A 134 -6.52 -1.64 -8.48
C ILE A 134 -5.18 -1.10 -8.99
N VAL A 135 -4.99 0.20 -8.90
CA VAL A 135 -3.70 0.86 -9.07
C VAL A 135 -3.31 1.47 -7.73
N ALA A 136 -2.16 1.05 -7.19
CA ALA A 136 -1.65 1.50 -5.90
C ALA A 136 -0.28 2.17 -6.06
N SER A 137 0.04 3.10 -5.16
CA SER A 137 1.35 3.76 -5.09
C SER A 137 1.73 4.11 -3.64
N GLY A 138 2.96 4.60 -3.45
CA GLY A 138 3.50 4.93 -2.13
C GLY A 138 3.92 3.69 -1.34
N GLY A 139 4.43 3.88 -0.13
CA GLY A 139 4.95 2.76 0.67
C GLY A 139 6.17 2.08 0.03
N GLU A 140 6.40 0.81 0.38
CA GLU A 140 7.53 0.01 -0.13
C GLU A 140 7.06 -1.24 -0.90
N GLU A 141 7.41 -1.32 -2.19
CA GLU A 141 7.13 -2.49 -3.01
C GLU A 141 7.86 -3.76 -2.49
N PRO A 142 7.31 -4.97 -2.73
CA PRO A 142 6.10 -5.27 -3.50
C PRO A 142 4.80 -5.14 -2.69
N TYR A 143 3.69 -4.91 -3.41
CA TYR A 143 2.35 -4.88 -2.83
C TYR A 143 1.70 -6.27 -2.77
N ALA A 144 0.85 -6.47 -1.77
CA ALA A 144 0.00 -7.63 -1.58
C ALA A 144 -1.47 -7.21 -1.54
N TYR A 145 -2.29 -7.81 -2.39
CA TYR A 145 -3.71 -7.51 -2.54
C TYR A 145 -4.53 -8.66 -1.95
N THR A 146 -5.56 -8.34 -1.18
CA THR A 146 -6.57 -9.31 -0.69
C THR A 146 -7.97 -8.79 -0.98
N LEU A 147 -8.91 -9.73 -1.14
CA LEU A 147 -10.33 -9.45 -1.34
C LEU A 147 -11.14 -10.28 -0.35
N ASP A 148 -12.07 -9.64 0.37
CA ASP A 148 -13.01 -10.27 1.30
C ASP A 148 -12.37 -11.19 2.34
N ASN A 149 -11.19 -10.79 2.83
CA ASN A 149 -10.35 -11.59 3.75
C ASN A 149 -9.84 -12.91 3.13
N GLY A 150 -9.75 -12.97 1.80
CA GLY A 150 -9.12 -14.05 1.06
C GLY A 150 -7.60 -14.09 1.22
N SER A 151 -6.97 -14.96 0.43
CA SER A 151 -5.50 -15.07 0.42
C SER A 151 -4.86 -13.87 -0.28
N ALA A 152 -3.71 -13.43 0.22
CA ALA A 152 -2.92 -12.39 -0.40
C ALA A 152 -2.35 -12.86 -1.74
N GLN A 153 -2.39 -11.99 -2.74
CA GLN A 153 -1.80 -12.20 -4.06
C GLN A 153 -1.04 -10.96 -4.53
N ALA A 154 -0.11 -11.14 -5.47
CA ALA A 154 0.60 -10.03 -6.11
C ALA A 154 -0.18 -9.42 -7.29
N ASP A 155 -1.19 -10.14 -7.81
CA ASP A 155 -2.05 -9.64 -8.87
C ASP A 155 -3.03 -8.59 -8.33
N HIS A 156 -3.15 -7.47 -9.04
CA HIS A 156 -3.97 -6.33 -8.69
C HIS A 156 -5.37 -6.39 -9.31
N VAL A 157 -5.69 -7.49 -10.00
CA VAL A 157 -6.99 -7.75 -10.60
C VAL A 157 -7.71 -8.89 -9.88
N PHE A 158 -8.93 -8.62 -9.46
CA PHE A 158 -9.89 -9.62 -8.99
C PHE A 158 -10.97 -9.79 -10.05
N SER A 159 -11.22 -11.02 -10.47
CA SER A 159 -12.26 -11.35 -11.46
C SER A 159 -13.17 -12.43 -10.92
N GLY A 160 -14.33 -12.61 -11.56
CA GLY A 160 -15.28 -13.64 -11.16
C GLY A 160 -16.18 -13.20 -10.01
N LEU A 161 -16.36 -11.89 -9.83
CA LEU A 161 -17.09 -11.33 -8.68
C LEU A 161 -18.59 -11.31 -8.94
N GLU A 162 -19.35 -11.63 -7.91
CA GLU A 162 -20.80 -11.43 -7.89
C GLU A 162 -21.13 -9.96 -7.61
N LYS A 163 -22.40 -9.58 -7.77
CA LYS A 163 -22.85 -8.27 -7.31
C LYS A 163 -22.79 -8.17 -5.78
N GLY A 164 -22.47 -6.99 -5.27
CA GLY A 164 -22.47 -6.69 -3.85
C GLY A 164 -21.25 -5.92 -3.40
N MET A 165 -21.12 -5.79 -2.07
CA MET A 165 -19.99 -5.12 -1.45
C MET A 165 -18.82 -6.09 -1.31
N HIS A 166 -17.68 -5.70 -1.87
CA HIS A 166 -16.40 -6.37 -1.73
C HIS A 166 -15.42 -5.47 -0.99
N THR A 167 -14.63 -6.03 -0.08
CA THR A 167 -13.59 -5.28 0.65
C THR A 167 -12.23 -5.68 0.12
N VAL A 168 -11.56 -4.72 -0.49
CA VAL A 168 -10.16 -4.86 -0.92
C VAL A 168 -9.26 -4.34 0.19
N VAL A 169 -8.18 -5.06 0.47
CA VAL A 169 -7.06 -4.57 1.28
C VAL A 169 -5.78 -4.68 0.48
N VAL A 170 -5.01 -3.59 0.44
CA VAL A 170 -3.68 -3.54 -0.16
C VAL A 170 -2.66 -3.26 0.93
N ALA A 171 -1.65 -4.11 1.00
CA ALA A 171 -0.54 -4.02 1.93
C ALA A 171 0.79 -3.84 1.17
N ASP A 172 1.74 -3.10 1.74
CA ASP A 172 3.11 -3.04 1.24
C ASP A 172 4.07 -3.97 2.00
N GLN A 173 5.35 -3.97 1.61
CA GLN A 173 6.38 -4.78 2.26
C GLN A 173 6.66 -4.34 3.71
N LEU A 174 6.40 -3.08 4.05
CA LEU A 174 6.58 -2.54 5.39
C LEU A 174 5.39 -2.81 6.33
N GLY A 175 4.33 -3.45 5.81
CA GLY A 175 3.11 -3.78 6.54
C GLY A 175 2.10 -2.64 6.65
N CYS A 176 2.22 -1.60 5.82
CA CYS A 176 1.23 -0.54 5.70
C CYS A 176 0.02 -1.04 4.92
N GLU A 177 -1.16 -0.97 5.54
CA GLU A 177 -2.40 -1.45 4.93
C GLU A 177 -3.38 -0.30 4.65
N ILE A 178 -4.03 -0.36 3.49
CA ILE A 178 -5.20 0.45 3.15
C ILE A 178 -6.34 -0.48 2.75
N SER A 179 -7.55 -0.19 3.24
CA SER A 179 -8.75 -0.97 2.92
C SER A 179 -9.81 -0.08 2.29
N GLN A 180 -10.51 -0.63 1.30
CA GLN A 180 -11.61 0.05 0.62
C GLN A 180 -12.76 -0.93 0.36
N SER A 181 -13.98 -0.48 0.67
CA SER A 181 -15.20 -1.20 0.34
C SER A 181 -15.73 -0.70 -1.00
N ILE A 182 -15.92 -1.62 -1.94
CA ILE A 182 -16.25 -1.37 -3.34
C ILE A 182 -17.56 -2.12 -3.63
N GLU A 183 -18.52 -1.45 -4.24
CA GLU A 183 -19.77 -2.09 -4.69
C GLU A 183 -19.63 -2.51 -6.15
N ILE A 184 -19.81 -3.79 -6.42
CA ILE A 184 -20.04 -4.31 -7.78
C ILE A 184 -21.55 -4.30 -8.01
N LEU A 185 -22.00 -3.51 -8.98
CA LEU A 185 -23.41 -3.45 -9.31
C LEU A 185 -23.80 -4.63 -10.19
N SER A 186 -25.11 -4.83 -10.36
CA SER A 186 -25.59 -5.58 -11.51
C SER A 186 -25.42 -4.69 -12.73
N GLY A 187 -24.78 -5.18 -13.78
CA GLY A 187 -24.51 -4.44 -15.00
C GLY A 187 -25.82 -3.98 -15.63
N VAL A 188 -26.17 -2.73 -15.37
CA VAL A 188 -27.27 -2.05 -16.04
C VAL A 188 -26.78 -0.65 -16.42
N SER A 189 -26.34 -0.46 -17.66
CA SER A 189 -26.02 0.88 -18.16
C SER A 189 -27.30 1.57 -18.64
N TYR A 190 -27.91 2.43 -17.82
CA TYR A 190 -29.02 3.27 -18.28
C TYR A 190 -28.50 4.64 -18.78
N ASN A 191 -28.43 4.84 -20.11
CA ASN A 191 -28.19 6.17 -20.71
C ASN A 191 -29.47 6.84 -21.28
N SER A 192 -30.65 6.26 -21.09
CA SER A 192 -31.86 6.83 -21.66
C SER A 192 -32.45 7.89 -20.73
N THR A 193 -32.27 9.16 -21.11
CA THR A 193 -33.00 10.30 -20.55
C THR A 193 -34.49 9.95 -20.46
N ILE A 194 -35.02 9.78 -19.24
CA ILE A 194 -36.47 9.59 -19.05
C ILE A 194 -37.15 10.92 -19.39
N ARG A 195 -37.48 11.10 -20.67
CA ARG A 195 -38.40 12.12 -21.15
C ARG A 195 -39.73 11.45 -21.44
N GLY A 196 -40.59 11.43 -20.44
CA GLY A 196 -41.98 11.04 -20.58
C GLY A 196 -42.91 12.08 -19.95
N ILE A 197 -43.01 13.26 -20.57
CA ILE A 197 -44.24 14.07 -20.47
C ILE A 197 -45.05 13.72 -21.71
N ILE A 198 -46.26 13.17 -21.56
CA ILE A 198 -47.48 13.72 -22.22
C ILE A 198 -48.66 13.48 -21.27
N GLU A 199 -49.30 14.57 -20.88
CA GLU A 199 -50.59 14.56 -20.20
C GLU A 199 -51.67 13.94 -21.10
N ASN A 200 -52.46 13.11 -20.45
CA ASN A 200 -53.64 12.43 -20.96
C ASN A 200 -54.61 13.42 -21.65
N SER A 201 -54.52 13.59 -22.97
CA SER A 201 -55.59 14.22 -23.77
C SER A 201 -56.40 13.13 -24.44
N CYS A 202 -57.32 12.53 -23.66
CA CYS A 202 -58.34 11.64 -24.20
C CYS A 202 -59.66 12.42 -24.29
N ALA A 203 -59.88 13.08 -25.42
CA ALA A 203 -61.23 13.34 -25.92
C ALA A 203 -61.56 12.19 -26.88
N ILE A 204 -62.81 11.71 -26.82
CA ILE A 204 -63.40 10.55 -27.54
C ILE A 204 -63.43 9.27 -26.69
N SER A 205 -64.65 8.77 -26.48
CA SER A 205 -65.04 7.73 -25.54
C SER A 205 -64.42 6.36 -25.86
N GLY A 206 -63.69 5.78 -24.90
CA GLY A 206 -63.36 4.34 -24.94
C GLY A 206 -62.06 3.86 -24.31
N CYS A 207 -61.19 4.70 -23.72
CA CYS A 207 -59.91 4.22 -23.20
C CYS A 207 -59.94 3.90 -21.70
N HIS A 208 -59.59 2.65 -21.36
CA HIS A 208 -59.22 2.23 -20.01
C HIS A 208 -57.91 2.90 -19.57
N ASN A 209 -57.84 3.23 -18.28
CA ASN A 209 -56.78 3.98 -17.61
C ASN A 209 -55.35 3.47 -17.86
N GLY A 210 -54.44 4.43 -18.10
CA GLY A 210 -53.08 4.45 -17.54
C GLY A 210 -52.14 3.34 -17.99
N SER A 211 -51.55 3.51 -19.16
CA SER A 211 -50.37 2.75 -19.57
C SER A 211 -49.16 3.69 -19.59
N VAL A 212 -48.26 3.53 -18.62
CA VAL A 212 -46.90 4.05 -18.74
C VAL A 212 -46.16 3.05 -19.62
N PHE A 213 -45.85 3.44 -20.85
CA PHE A 213 -45.02 2.64 -21.74
C PHE A 213 -43.58 3.17 -21.65
N PRO A 214 -42.60 2.38 -21.15
CA PRO A 214 -41.22 2.60 -21.55
C PRO A 214 -41.10 2.17 -23.01
N ASP A 215 -40.68 3.09 -23.88
CA ASP A 215 -40.43 2.85 -25.30
C ASP A 215 -39.23 1.90 -25.44
N PHE A 216 -39.51 0.61 -25.61
CA PHE A 216 -38.59 -0.36 -26.17
C PHE A 216 -39.28 -1.00 -27.38
N ARG A 217 -38.69 -0.82 -28.56
CA ARG A 217 -39.17 -1.39 -29.83
C ARG A 217 -39.12 -2.92 -29.78
N SER A 218 -40.26 -3.55 -29.46
CA SER A 218 -40.78 -4.83 -29.99
C SER A 218 -41.76 -5.45 -28.96
N PHE A 219 -43.03 -5.06 -29.04
CA PHE A 219 -44.01 -5.29 -27.97
C PHE A 219 -44.92 -6.53 -28.15
N GLU A 220 -44.75 -7.38 -29.17
CA GLU A 220 -45.67 -8.52 -29.35
C GLU A 220 -45.39 -9.71 -28.41
N THR A 221 -44.20 -9.81 -27.80
CA THR A 221 -43.84 -11.00 -26.99
C THR A 221 -43.98 -10.77 -25.47
N ILE A 222 -43.92 -9.52 -25.00
CA ILE A 222 -43.97 -9.18 -23.55
C ILE A 222 -45.40 -9.27 -22.98
N GLN A 223 -46.43 -9.05 -23.81
CA GLN A 223 -47.83 -9.08 -23.38
C GLN A 223 -48.31 -10.48 -22.92
N ALA A 224 -47.67 -11.56 -23.39
CA ALA A 224 -48.07 -12.94 -23.06
C ALA A 224 -47.56 -13.41 -21.69
N ARG A 225 -46.44 -12.87 -21.17
CA ARG A 225 -45.83 -13.30 -19.90
C ARG A 225 -45.97 -12.30 -18.74
N ALA A 226 -46.34 -11.05 -18.99
CA ALA A 226 -46.80 -10.15 -17.91
C ALA A 226 -48.09 -10.66 -17.21
N SER A 227 -48.79 -11.62 -17.84
CA SER A 227 -49.90 -12.40 -17.28
C SER A 227 -49.51 -13.20 -16.02
N SER A 228 -48.27 -13.69 -15.90
CA SER A 228 -47.85 -14.55 -14.79
C SER A 228 -47.35 -13.77 -13.55
N ILE A 229 -46.93 -12.51 -13.73
CA ILE A 229 -46.58 -11.61 -12.62
C ILE A 229 -47.84 -11.10 -11.89
N LYS A 230 -49.01 -11.13 -12.53
CA LYS A 230 -50.31 -10.85 -11.89
C LYS A 230 -50.78 -11.91 -10.87
N SER A 231 -50.01 -12.97 -10.61
CA SER A 231 -50.44 -14.04 -9.69
C SER A 231 -50.08 -13.83 -8.21
N ARG A 232 -49.38 -12.73 -7.83
CA ARG A 232 -49.09 -12.42 -6.41
C ARG A 232 -49.67 -11.11 -5.87
N THR A 233 -50.59 -10.49 -6.59
CA THR A 233 -51.56 -9.57 -5.99
C THR A 233 -52.93 -9.87 -6.57
N ALA A 234 -53.78 -10.51 -5.76
CA ALA A 234 -55.19 -10.59 -6.07
C ALA A 234 -55.73 -9.16 -6.22
N ASN A 235 -56.28 -8.86 -7.40
CA ASN A 235 -56.84 -7.60 -7.89
C ASN A 235 -55.84 -6.56 -8.43
N GLY A 236 -55.95 -6.36 -9.74
CA GLY A 236 -55.17 -5.42 -10.52
C GLY A 236 -55.56 -3.96 -10.30
N SER A 237 -54.60 -3.20 -9.78
CA SER A 237 -54.27 -1.81 -10.12
C SER A 237 -53.09 -1.43 -9.27
N MET A 238 -51.95 -1.05 -9.88
CA MET A 238 -50.91 -0.35 -9.12
C MET A 238 -51.51 0.98 -8.66
N PRO A 239 -51.53 1.30 -7.35
CA PRO A 239 -52.06 2.56 -6.87
C PRO A 239 -51.25 3.74 -7.45
N LYS A 240 -51.92 4.84 -7.76
CA LYS A 240 -51.25 6.09 -8.18
C LYS A 240 -50.20 6.48 -7.14
N GLY A 241 -48.95 6.65 -7.56
CA GLY A 241 -47.83 6.97 -6.68
C GLY A 241 -46.97 5.77 -6.26
N TYR A 242 -47.08 4.62 -6.92
CA TYR A 242 -46.20 3.48 -6.67
C TYR A 242 -44.79 3.76 -7.23
N THR A 243 -43.83 4.01 -6.35
CA THR A 243 -42.41 4.07 -6.69
C THR A 243 -41.86 2.65 -6.58
N LEU A 244 -41.32 2.12 -7.68
CA LEU A 244 -40.59 0.86 -7.64
C LEU A 244 -39.35 1.04 -6.75
N SER A 245 -39.05 0.08 -5.89
CA SER A 245 -37.76 0.09 -5.19
C SER A 245 -36.64 -0.13 -6.21
N GLN A 246 -35.43 0.35 -5.89
CA GLN A 246 -34.27 0.15 -6.76
C GLN A 246 -34.09 -1.33 -7.12
N THR A 247 -34.27 -2.22 -6.14
CA THR A 247 -34.25 -3.68 -6.34
C THR A 247 -35.26 -4.19 -7.36
N GLN A 248 -36.45 -3.59 -7.45
CA GLN A 248 -37.46 -3.98 -8.45
C GLN A 248 -37.09 -3.46 -9.84
N ILE A 249 -36.49 -2.28 -9.92
CA ILE A 249 -35.97 -1.71 -11.17
C ILE A 249 -34.83 -2.59 -11.69
N ASP A 250 -33.90 -2.98 -10.82
CA ASP A 250 -32.76 -3.84 -11.15
C ASP A 250 -33.22 -5.24 -11.59
N GLN A 251 -34.27 -5.80 -10.97
CA GLN A 251 -34.85 -7.09 -11.37
C GLN A 251 -35.48 -7.05 -12.76
N ILE A 252 -36.19 -5.97 -13.10
CA ILE A 252 -36.79 -5.78 -14.42
C ILE A 252 -35.70 -5.56 -15.47
N ALA A 253 -34.68 -4.77 -15.14
CA ALA A 253 -33.53 -4.54 -16.00
C ALA A 253 -32.79 -5.84 -16.33
N CYS A 254 -32.52 -6.66 -15.31
CA CYS A 254 -31.86 -7.94 -15.47
C CYS A 254 -32.60 -8.92 -16.38
N TRP A 255 -33.93 -8.90 -16.33
CA TRP A 255 -34.74 -9.74 -17.20
C TRP A 255 -34.65 -9.33 -18.69
N VAL A 256 -34.33 -8.06 -18.96
CA VAL A 256 -34.18 -7.52 -20.32
C VAL A 256 -32.79 -7.83 -20.90
N ASP A 257 -31.72 -7.80 -20.09
CA ASP A 257 -30.34 -8.03 -20.54
C ASP A 257 -29.99 -9.52 -20.79
N ASP A 258 -30.62 -10.48 -20.08
CA ASP A 258 -30.37 -11.93 -20.24
C ASP A 258 -30.89 -12.54 -21.56
N GLY A 259 -31.18 -11.72 -22.58
CA GLY A 259 -31.53 -12.22 -23.91
C GLY A 259 -32.86 -12.98 -24.00
N ALA A 260 -33.77 -12.79 -23.03
CA ALA A 260 -35.14 -13.32 -23.12
C ALA A 260 -35.99 -12.66 -24.23
N LEU A 261 -35.38 -11.83 -25.08
CA LEU A 261 -35.94 -11.23 -26.29
C LEU A 261 -35.50 -11.92 -27.59
N ASP A 262 -34.55 -12.87 -27.54
CA ASP A 262 -34.02 -13.55 -28.75
C ASP A 262 -34.68 -14.91 -29.06
N ASN A 263 -35.74 -15.33 -28.35
CA ASN A 263 -36.54 -16.52 -28.69
C ASN A 263 -38.05 -16.36 -28.43
#